data_AF-A0A0B4ERL9-F1
#
_entry.id   AF-A0A0B4ERL9-F1
#
_cell.length_a   1.000
_cell.length_b   1.000
_cell.length_c   1.000
_cell.angle_alpha   90.00
_cell.angle_beta   90.00
_cell.angle_gamma   90.00
#
_symmetry.space_group_name_H-M   'P 1'
#
loop_
_entity.id
_entity.type
_entity.pdbx_description
1 polymer ?
#
loop_
_entity_poly.entity_id
_entity_poly.type
_entity_poly.pdbx_seq_one_letter_code
_entity_poly.pdbx_strand_id
1 'polypeptide(L)' 'QNAEDLINIGAYKKGSSKDIDEAMQAYPQLISFLKQDVEEAVSIEDSVRILLSLMNRED' A
#
# COMPACT_ATOMS: atom_id res chain seq x y z
N GLN A 1 6.69 -8.18 -11.36
CA GLN A 1 6.64 -9.55 -10.80
C GLN A 1 7.93 -9.95 -10.08
N ASN A 2 9.11 -9.45 -10.44
CA ASN A 2 10.37 -9.88 -9.81
C ASN A 2 10.55 -9.50 -8.32
N ALA A 3 10.03 -8.36 -7.85
CA ALA A 3 10.29 -7.91 -6.47
C ALA A 3 9.54 -8.73 -5.41
N GLU A 4 8.27 -9.05 -5.66
CA GLU A 4 7.44 -9.87 -4.77
C GLU A 4 8.03 -11.29 -4.63
N ASP A 5 8.43 -11.91 -5.74
CA ASP A 5 9.08 -13.22 -5.73
C ASP A 5 10.37 -13.19 -4.91
N LEU A 6 11.23 -12.17 -5.10
CA LEU A 6 12.46 -11.98 -4.33
C LEU A 6 12.20 -11.82 -2.83
N ILE A 7 11.11 -11.13 -2.46
CA ILE A 7 10.70 -10.98 -1.06
C ILE A 7 10.23 -12.34 -0.50
N ASN A 8 9.36 -13.04 -1.22
CA ASN A 8 8.75 -14.30 -0.79
C ASN A 8 9.78 -15.43 -0.60
N ILE A 9 10.82 -15.49 -1.46
CA ILE A 9 11.91 -16.47 -1.32
C ILE A 9 13.02 -16.02 -0.34
N GLY A 10 12.90 -14.83 0.26
CA GLY A 10 13.89 -14.26 1.17
C GLY A 10 15.19 -13.77 0.50
N ALA A 11 15.20 -13.61 -0.82
CA ALA A 11 16.35 -13.11 -1.57
C ALA A 11 16.47 -11.58 -1.56
N TYR A 12 15.41 -10.85 -1.16
CA TYR A 12 15.45 -9.41 -1.01
C TYR A 12 16.08 -8.97 0.32
N LYS A 13 16.94 -7.94 0.26
CA LYS A 13 17.55 -7.31 1.44
C LYS A 13 17.02 -5.88 1.61
N LYS A 14 16.50 -5.56 2.80
CA LYS A 14 16.09 -4.20 3.15
C LYS A 14 17.22 -3.19 2.87
N GLY A 15 16.88 -2.07 2.24
CA GLY A 15 17.84 -1.02 1.85
C GLY A 15 18.54 -1.27 0.52
N SER A 16 18.32 -2.42 -0.14
CA SER A 16 18.92 -2.70 -1.47
C SER A 16 18.23 -1.96 -2.61
N SER A 17 16.98 -1.54 -2.41
CA SER A 17 16.22 -0.73 -3.36
C SER A 17 15.22 0.11 -2.59
N LYS A 18 15.39 1.44 -2.68
CA LYS A 18 14.51 2.41 -2.04
C LYS A 18 13.05 2.23 -2.49
N ASP A 19 12.82 2.03 -3.79
CA ASP A 19 11.48 1.86 -4.34
C ASP A 19 10.77 0.61 -3.79
N ILE A 20 11.51 -0.50 -3.65
CA ILE A 20 10.95 -1.74 -3.07
C ILE A 20 10.68 -1.55 -1.58
N ASP A 21 11.57 -0.89 -0.84
CA ASP A 21 11.36 -0.59 0.58
C ASP A 21 10.13 0.31 0.80
N GLU A 22 9.95 1.34 -0.02
CA GLU A 22 8.79 2.23 0.02
C GLU A 22 7.50 1.48 -0.34
N ALA A 23 7.53 0.65 -1.38
CA ALA A 23 6.40 -0.20 -1.75
C ALA A 23 6.03 -1.17 -0.63
N MET A 24 7.00 -1.79 0.04
CA MET A 24 6.77 -2.69 1.17
C MET A 24 6.13 -1.97 2.37
N GLN A 25 6.46 -0.70 2.60
CA GLN A 25 5.84 0.11 3.65
C GLN A 25 4.39 0.50 3.31
N ALA A 26 4.13 0.86 2.05
CA ALA A 26 2.79 1.27 1.60
C ALA A 26 1.84 0.09 1.36
N TYR A 27 2.37 -1.09 1.00
CA TYR A 27 1.58 -2.24 0.56
C TYR A 27 0.49 -2.68 1.56
N PRO A 28 0.76 -2.83 2.88
CA PRO A 28 -0.28 -3.22 3.82
C PRO A 28 -1.44 -2.22 3.89
N GLN A 29 -1.14 -0.93 3.81
CA GLN A 29 -2.13 0.13 3.89
C GLN A 29 -2.99 0.19 2.61
N LEU A 30 -2.36 0.03 1.45
CA LEU A 30 -3.05 -0.06 0.15
C LEU A 30 -3.98 -1.28 0.09
N ILE A 31 -3.51 -2.44 0.56
CA ILE A 31 -4.36 -3.65 0.62
C ILE A 31 -5.54 -3.44 1.56
N SER A 32 -5.34 -2.75 2.69
CA SER A 32 -6.43 -2.42 3.60
C SER A 32 -7.44 -1.45 2.97
N PHE A 33 -7.00 -0.50 2.16
CA PHE A 33 -7.88 0.45 1.47
C PHE A 33 -8.68 -0.20 0.34
N LEU A 34 -8.08 -1.13 -0.40
CA LEU A 34 -8.74 -1.85 -1.50
C LEU A 34 -9.72 -2.91 -1.02
N LYS A 35 -9.62 -3.34 0.23
CA LYS A 35 -10.54 -4.29 0.87
C LYS A 35 -11.61 -3.51 1.62
N GLN A 36 -12.85 -3.92 1.47
CA GLN A 36 -14.00 -3.30 2.11
C GLN A 36 -14.95 -4.40 2.61
N ASP A 37 -15.56 -4.20 3.78
CA ASP A 37 -16.61 -5.10 4.25
C ASP A 37 -17.87 -4.96 3.38
N VAL A 38 -18.68 -6.02 3.27
CA VAL A 38 -19.94 -5.98 2.52
C VAL A 38 -20.99 -5.07 3.18
N GLU A 39 -20.89 -4.87 4.50
CA GLU A 39 -21.76 -3.95 5.25
C GLU A 39 -21.18 -2.54 5.36
N GLU A 40 -19.94 -2.32 4.94
CA GLU A 40 -19.29 -1.01 4.99
C GLU A 40 -19.78 -0.14 3.82
N ALA A 41 -20.29 1.04 4.14
CA ALA A 41 -20.62 2.06 3.16
C ALA A 41 -19.61 3.20 3.23
N VAL A 42 -18.98 3.51 2.10
CA VAL A 42 -18.00 4.58 1.96
C VAL A 42 -18.44 5.50 0.82
N SER A 43 -18.41 6.80 1.07
CA SER A 43 -18.65 7.81 0.03
C SER A 43 -17.44 7.95 -0.90
N ILE A 44 -17.65 8.52 -2.08
CA ILE A 44 -16.55 8.85 -2.98
C ILE A 44 -15.62 9.88 -2.35
N GLU A 45 -16.18 10.86 -1.64
CA GLU A 45 -15.45 11.92 -0.97
C GLU A 45 -14.53 11.36 0.13
N ASP A 46 -15.02 10.42 0.92
CA ASP A 46 -14.24 9.75 1.95
C ASP A 46 -13.20 8.81 1.33
N SER A 47 -13.54 8.09 0.25
CA SER A 47 -12.58 7.26 -0.51
C SER A 47 -11.38 8.08 -0.99
N VAL A 48 -11.64 9.26 -1.56
CA VAL A 48 -10.60 10.17 -2.07
C VAL A 48 -9.78 10.71 -0.90
N ARG A 49 -10.41 11.08 0.21
CA ARG A 49 -9.69 11.57 1.40
C ARG A 49 -8.75 10.51 1.97
N ILE A 50 -9.21 9.26 2.08
CA ILE A 50 -8.38 8.13 2.53
C ILE A 50 -7.22 7.88 1.56
N LEU A 51 -7.47 7.94 0.25
CA LEU A 51 -6.40 7.78 -0.74
C LEU A 51 -5.32 8.86 -0.62
N LEU A 52 -5.71 10.12 -0.41
CA LEU A 52 -4.76 11.24 -0.27
C LEU A 52 -3.91 11.12 1.00
N SER A 53 -4.50 10.69 2.12
CA SER A 53 -3.77 10.49 3.37
C SER A 53 -2.73 9.37 3.25
N LEU A 54 -3.06 8.28 2.54
CA LEU A 54 -2.12 7.19 2.26
C LEU A 54 -0.92 7.63 1.42
N MET A 55 -1.09 8.66 0.59
CA MET A 55 -0.01 9.19 -0.24
C MET A 55 0.84 10.26 0.50
N ASN A 56 0.56 10.54 1.77
CA ASN A 56 1.12 11.67 2.53
C ASN A 56 0.97 13.00 1.76
N ARG A 57 -0.12 13.14 0.99
CA ARG A 57 -0.48 14.37 0.29
C ARG A 57 -1.56 15.06 1.10
N GLU A 58 -1.16 15.56 2.27
CA GLU A 58 -1.96 16.53 3.01
C GLU A 58 -1.52 17.93 2.54
N ASP A 59 -2.47 18.75 2.09
CA ASP A 59 -2.25 20.17 1.74
C ASP A 59 -2.00 21.02 2.99
#